data_AF-E2NBZ4-F1
#
_entry.id   AF-E2NBZ4-F1
#
_cell.length_a   1.000
_cell.length_b   1.000
_cell.length_c   1.000
_cell.angle_alpha   90.00
_cell.angle_beta   90.00
_cell.angle_gamma   90.00
#
_symmetry.space_group_name_H-M   'P 1'
#
loop_
_entity.id
_entity.type
_entity.pdbx_description
1 polymer ?
#
loop_
_entity_poly.entity_id
_entity_poly.type
_entity_poly.pdbx_seq_one_letter_code
_entity_poly.pdbx_strand_id
1 'polypeptide(L)'
;MQFPFIYLIVFCLLVILFLVWYIQRTKQRKKFLEQEHKYDQALLEVHAIETEYYISLLRDKQEETQKLLSQKENEIRKLADEKAQLCNVIFKETSIYKTIERLSRQDKTKNKQDLRILLENEQKKLRSTIMEIYKDYIEYLHQTYPKYTEDDCLFSCLSICGLDDFTIALCFGNVNKQIVAQRRHRIKLKVAN
;
A
#
# COMPACT_ATOMS: atom_id res chain seq x y z
N MET A 1 44.92 -91.01 -15.39
CA MET A 1 44.96 -89.53 -15.37
C MET A 1 43.64 -88.91 -15.85
N GLN A 2 42.50 -89.20 -15.22
CA GLN A 2 41.18 -88.70 -15.68
C GLN A 2 40.43 -87.85 -14.63
N PHE A 3 40.69 -88.07 -13.34
CA PHE A 3 40.14 -87.28 -12.24
C PHE A 3 40.43 -85.76 -12.32
N PRO A 4 41.65 -85.27 -12.63
CA PRO A 4 41.91 -83.82 -12.66
C PRO A 4 41.14 -83.09 -13.77
N PHE A 5 40.86 -83.77 -14.89
CA PHE A 5 40.07 -83.20 -15.99
C PHE A 5 38.59 -83.04 -15.61
N ILE A 6 38.01 -84.03 -14.90
CA ILE A 6 36.62 -83.96 -14.43
C ILE A 6 36.46 -82.80 -13.42
N TYR A 7 37.40 -82.64 -12.48
CA TYR A 7 37.39 -81.51 -11.55
C TYR A 7 37.50 -80.15 -12.25
N LEU A 8 38.35 -80.05 -13.28
CA LEU A 8 38.48 -78.82 -14.07
C LEU A 8 37.19 -78.49 -14.83
N ILE A 9 36.53 -79.50 -15.41
CA ILE A 9 35.23 -79.32 -16.09
C ILE A 9 34.15 -78.88 -15.09
N VAL A 10 34.07 -79.52 -13.92
CA VAL A 10 33.11 -79.15 -12.86
C VAL A 10 33.37 -77.74 -12.35
N PHE A 11 34.63 -77.36 -12.13
CA PHE A 11 35.00 -76.00 -11.73
C PHE A 11 34.60 -74.96 -12.79
N CYS A 12 34.87 -75.22 -14.07
CA CYS A 12 34.46 -74.35 -15.17
C CYS A 12 32.93 -74.18 -15.22
N LEU A 13 32.15 -75.25 -15.02
CA LEU A 13 30.70 -75.18 -14.96
C LEU A 13 30.19 -74.34 -13.79
N LEU A 14 30.81 -74.47 -12.60
CA LEU A 14 30.48 -73.66 -11.43
C LEU A 14 30.78 -72.17 -11.67
N VAL A 15 31.90 -71.85 -12.31
CA VAL A 15 32.25 -70.46 -12.68
C VAL A 15 31.22 -69.90 -13.67
N ILE A 16 30.82 -70.66 -14.69
CA ILE A 16 29.80 -70.23 -15.65
C ILE A 16 28.45 -69.99 -14.95
N LEU A 17 28.02 -70.89 -14.07
CA LEU A 17 26.79 -70.72 -13.30
C LEU A 17 26.83 -69.47 -12.41
N PHE A 18 27.97 -69.21 -11.76
CA PHE A 18 28.16 -68.02 -10.95
C PHE A 18 28.11 -66.73 -11.79
N LEU A 19 28.75 -66.72 -12.96
CA LEU A 19 28.73 -65.58 -13.88
C LEU A 19 27.31 -65.30 -14.40
N VAL A 20 26.57 -66.35 -14.80
CA VAL A 20 25.18 -66.22 -15.25
C VAL A 20 24.30 -65.69 -14.12
N TRP A 21 24.43 -66.24 -12.91
CA TRP A 21 23.71 -65.77 -11.73
C TRP A 21 24.03 -64.32 -11.39
N TYR A 22 25.30 -63.93 -11.45
CA TYR A 22 25.76 -62.56 -11.20
C TYR A 22 25.20 -61.57 -12.23
N ILE A 23 25.27 -61.89 -13.52
CA ILE A 23 24.70 -61.07 -14.60
C ILE A 23 23.18 -60.97 -14.45
N GLN A 24 22.50 -62.07 -14.14
CA GLN A 24 21.06 -62.07 -13.93
C GLN A 24 20.66 -61.22 -12.71
N ARG A 25 21.37 -61.35 -11.59
CA ARG A 25 21.13 -60.59 -10.36
C ARG A 25 21.35 -59.09 -10.56
N THR A 26 22.40 -58.69 -11.28
CA THR A 26 22.66 -57.27 -11.60
C THR A 26 21.60 -56.70 -12.56
N LYS A 27 21.18 -57.46 -13.58
CA LYS A 27 20.08 -57.06 -14.48
C LYS A 27 18.76 -56.88 -13.75
N GLN A 28 18.42 -57.78 -12.81
CA GLN A 28 17.19 -57.65 -12.01
C GLN A 28 17.22 -56.44 -11.08
N ARG A 29 18.37 -56.17 -10.43
CA ARG A 29 18.53 -54.96 -9.61
C ARG A 29 18.35 -53.67 -10.41
N LYS A 30 18.90 -53.59 -11.62
CA LYS A 30 18.71 -52.44 -12.51
C LYS A 30 17.24 -52.23 -12.87
N LYS A 31 16.51 -53.29 -13.22
CA LYS A 31 15.07 -53.22 -13.52
C LYS A 31 14.26 -52.72 -12.33
N PHE A 32 14.57 -53.19 -11.11
CA PHE A 32 13.88 -52.75 -9.91
C PHE A 32 14.11 -51.25 -9.65
N LEU A 33 15.38 -50.80 -9.71
CA LEU A 33 15.72 -49.38 -9.56
C LEU A 33 15.06 -48.51 -10.64
N GLU A 34 15.04 -48.96 -11.91
CA GLU A 34 14.34 -48.25 -12.98
C GLU A 34 12.83 -48.15 -12.72
N GLN A 35 12.22 -49.18 -12.13
CA GLN A 35 10.79 -49.18 -11.80
C GLN A 35 10.49 -48.26 -10.61
N GLU A 36 11.34 -48.25 -9.59
CA GLU A 36 11.27 -47.34 -8.44
C GLU A 36 11.39 -45.88 -8.90
N HIS A 37 12.40 -45.56 -9.73
CA HIS A 37 12.54 -44.22 -10.31
C HIS A 37 11.34 -43.80 -11.17
N LYS A 38 10.77 -44.71 -11.98
CA LYS A 38 9.56 -44.40 -12.76
C LYS A 38 8.35 -44.13 -11.86
N TYR A 39 8.22 -44.87 -10.77
CA TYR A 39 7.15 -44.68 -9.81
C TYR A 39 7.29 -43.33 -9.08
N ASP A 40 8.49 -43.04 -8.57
CA ASP A 40 8.78 -41.77 -7.90
C ASP A 40 8.58 -40.58 -8.84
N GLN A 41 9.00 -40.70 -10.10
CA GLN A 41 8.78 -39.67 -11.11
C GLN A 41 7.29 -39.44 -11.37
N ALA A 42 6.50 -40.51 -11.52
CA ALA A 42 5.05 -40.39 -11.70
C ALA A 42 4.38 -39.75 -10.47
N LEU A 43 4.82 -40.08 -9.26
CA LEU A 43 4.31 -39.48 -8.02
C LEU A 43 4.63 -37.98 -7.94
N LEU A 44 5.86 -37.60 -8.29
CA LEU A 44 6.28 -36.20 -8.36
C LEU A 44 5.50 -35.42 -9.41
N GLU A 45 5.23 -36.00 -10.58
CA GLU A 45 4.42 -35.37 -11.63
C GLU A 45 2.99 -35.11 -11.16
N VAL A 46 2.35 -36.08 -10.47
CA VAL A 46 1.00 -35.90 -9.91
C VAL A 46 0.98 -34.77 -8.87
N HIS A 47 1.94 -34.76 -7.94
CA HIS A 47 2.04 -33.69 -6.95
C HIS A 47 2.34 -32.33 -7.58
N ALA A 48 3.19 -32.27 -8.62
CA ALA A 48 3.45 -31.04 -9.34
C ALA A 48 2.16 -30.46 -9.94
N ILE A 49 1.37 -31.30 -10.63
CA ILE A 49 0.07 -30.89 -11.21
C ILE A 49 -0.90 -30.40 -10.12
N GLU A 50 -1.01 -31.12 -9.01
CA GLU A 50 -1.87 -30.73 -7.89
C GLU A 50 -1.45 -29.38 -7.31
N THR A 51 -0.14 -29.17 -7.09
CA THR A 51 0.36 -27.89 -6.57
C THR A 51 0.15 -26.74 -7.56
N GLU A 52 0.34 -26.97 -8.86
CA GLU A 52 0.06 -25.97 -9.90
C GLU A 52 -1.42 -25.57 -9.92
N TYR A 53 -2.31 -26.54 -9.76
CA TYR A 53 -3.74 -26.30 -9.63
C TYR A 53 -4.09 -25.46 -8.38
N TYR A 54 -3.50 -25.77 -7.23
CA TYR A 54 -3.72 -24.96 -6.02
C TYR A 54 -3.15 -23.55 -6.17
N ILE A 55 -1.99 -23.39 -6.81
CA ILE A 55 -1.39 -22.08 -7.07
C ILE A 55 -2.28 -21.24 -7.99
N SER A 56 -2.85 -21.83 -9.05
CA SER A 56 -3.76 -21.10 -9.94
C SER A 56 -5.03 -20.66 -9.23
N LEU A 57 -5.65 -21.55 -8.44
CA LEU A 57 -6.83 -21.21 -7.64
C LEU A 57 -6.57 -20.07 -6.65
N LEU A 58 -5.42 -20.09 -5.97
CA LEU A 58 -5.02 -19.03 -5.04
C LEU A 58 -4.77 -17.72 -5.77
N ARG A 59 -4.15 -17.76 -6.97
CA ARG A 59 -3.91 -16.57 -7.79
C ARG A 59 -5.22 -15.92 -8.24
N ASP A 60 -6.19 -16.72 -8.68
CA ASP A 60 -7.51 -16.20 -9.10
C ASP A 60 -8.23 -15.51 -7.94
N LYS A 61 -8.22 -16.13 -6.75
CA LYS A 61 -8.82 -15.56 -5.54
C LYS A 61 -8.10 -14.28 -5.10
N GLN A 62 -6.78 -14.24 -5.22
CA GLN A 62 -6.00 -13.04 -4.94
C GLN A 62 -6.35 -11.91 -5.90
N GLU A 63 -6.49 -12.20 -7.20
CA GLU A 63 -6.87 -11.21 -8.21
C GLU A 63 -8.27 -10.65 -7.95
N GLU A 64 -9.25 -11.50 -7.62
CA GLU A 64 -10.60 -11.07 -7.24
C GLU A 64 -10.58 -10.15 -6.02
N THR A 65 -9.84 -10.55 -4.98
CA THR A 65 -9.69 -9.76 -3.75
C THR A 65 -9.04 -8.41 -4.05
N GLN A 66 -8.01 -8.39 -4.90
CA GLN A 66 -7.32 -7.16 -5.28
C GLN A 66 -8.23 -6.22 -6.08
N LYS A 67 -9.05 -6.75 -6.99
CA LYS A 67 -10.06 -5.97 -7.72
C LYS A 67 -11.08 -5.35 -6.75
N LEU A 68 -11.59 -6.14 -5.81
CA LEU A 68 -12.55 -5.66 -4.81
C LEU A 68 -11.93 -4.59 -3.90
N LEU A 69 -10.69 -4.78 -3.44
CA LEU A 69 -9.97 -3.78 -2.64
C LEU A 69 -9.80 -2.48 -3.42
N SER A 70 -9.37 -2.54 -4.68
CA SER A 70 -9.22 -1.35 -5.51
C SER A 70 -10.55 -0.62 -5.73
N GLN A 71 -11.65 -1.34 -5.91
CA GLN A 71 -12.99 -0.75 -5.99
C GLN A 71 -13.37 -0.05 -4.67
N LYS A 72 -13.16 -0.71 -3.53
CA LYS A 72 -13.46 -0.15 -2.21
C LYS A 72 -12.61 1.07 -1.88
N GLU A 73 -11.33 1.07 -2.24
CA GLU A 73 -10.45 2.23 -2.09
C GLU A 73 -10.95 3.43 -2.93
N ASN A 74 -11.42 3.17 -4.16
CA ASN A 74 -11.97 4.21 -5.02
C ASN A 74 -13.29 4.77 -4.45
N GLU A 75 -14.17 3.91 -3.90
CA GLU A 75 -15.38 4.35 -3.20
C GLU A 75 -15.05 5.23 -1.99
N ILE A 76 -14.07 4.83 -1.17
CA ILE A 76 -13.63 5.60 -0.01
C ILE A 76 -13.08 6.98 -0.44
N ARG A 77 -12.26 7.04 -1.49
CA ARG A 77 -11.75 8.32 -2.02
C ARG A 77 -12.89 9.22 -2.48
N LYS A 78 -13.84 8.68 -3.24
CA LYS A 78 -15.00 9.44 -3.71
C LYS A 78 -15.84 9.99 -2.55
N LEU A 79 -16.10 9.18 -1.53
CA LEU A 79 -16.83 9.61 -0.33
C LEU A 79 -16.06 10.67 0.47
N ALA A 80 -14.74 10.54 0.56
CA ALA A 80 -13.89 11.56 1.20
C ALA A 80 -13.94 12.90 0.46
N ASP A 81 -13.90 12.87 -0.88
CA ASP A 81 -14.02 14.07 -1.73
C ASP A 81 -15.40 14.72 -1.58
N GLU A 82 -16.48 13.94 -1.62
CA GLU A 82 -17.85 14.42 -1.42
C GLU A 82 -18.02 15.06 -0.03
N LYS A 83 -17.47 14.42 1.01
CA LYS A 83 -17.49 14.96 2.37
C LYS A 83 -16.73 16.29 2.47
N ALA A 84 -15.55 16.37 1.86
CA ALA A 84 -14.78 17.62 1.82
C ALA A 84 -15.53 18.74 1.09
N GLN A 85 -16.22 18.42 -0.02
CA GLN A 85 -17.07 19.36 -0.74
C GLN A 85 -18.24 19.87 0.12
N LEU A 86 -18.90 18.99 0.87
CA LEU A 86 -19.98 19.39 1.78
C LEU A 86 -19.47 20.30 2.89
N CYS A 87 -18.34 19.97 3.53
CA CYS A 87 -17.70 20.85 4.51
C CYS A 87 -17.38 22.23 3.91
N ASN A 88 -16.85 22.27 2.68
CA ASN A 88 -16.58 23.52 1.97
C ASN A 88 -17.85 24.34 1.73
N VAL A 89 -18.95 23.70 1.31
CA VAL A 89 -20.25 24.37 1.10
C VAL A 89 -20.78 24.95 2.41
N ILE A 90 -20.81 24.16 3.49
CA ILE A 90 -21.27 24.61 4.81
C ILE A 90 -20.41 25.78 5.29
N PHE A 91 -19.08 25.69 5.14
CA PHE A 91 -18.18 26.75 5.55
C PHE A 91 -18.43 28.06 4.78
N LYS A 92 -18.70 27.97 3.47
CA LYS A 92 -19.02 29.14 2.63
C LYS A 92 -20.26 29.91 3.08
N GLU A 93 -21.23 29.23 3.68
CA GLU A 93 -22.44 29.88 4.20
C GLU A 93 -22.22 30.64 5.52
N THR A 94 -21.10 30.40 6.20
CA THR A 94 -20.83 30.99 7.51
C THR A 94 -20.56 32.50 7.41
N SER A 95 -20.94 33.23 8.46
CA SER A 95 -20.64 34.67 8.57
C SER A 95 -19.14 34.98 8.53
N ILE A 96 -18.30 34.11 9.10
CA ILE A 96 -16.85 34.30 9.09
C ILE A 96 -16.26 34.10 7.69
N TYR A 97 -16.78 33.16 6.89
CA TYR A 97 -16.36 33.02 5.49
C TYR A 97 -16.75 34.25 4.67
N LYS A 98 -17.95 34.81 4.86
CA LYS A 98 -18.35 36.07 4.18
C LYS A 98 -17.39 37.22 4.50
N THR A 99 -16.81 37.25 5.70
CA THR A 99 -15.73 38.17 6.05
C THR A 99 -14.45 37.87 5.27
N ILE A 100 -14.02 36.60 5.22
CA ILE A 100 -12.83 36.17 4.47
C ILE A 100 -12.96 36.45 2.98
N GLU A 101 -14.14 36.25 2.40
CA GLU A 101 -14.41 36.55 0.99
C GLU A 101 -14.26 38.05 0.69
N ARG A 102 -14.67 38.92 1.61
CA ARG A 102 -14.40 40.36 1.47
C ARG A 102 -12.91 40.67 1.58
N LEU A 103 -12.18 39.95 2.45
CA LEU A 103 -10.72 40.10 2.59
C LEU A 103 -9.97 39.66 1.33
N SER A 104 -10.41 38.59 0.67
CA SER A 104 -9.75 38.04 -0.52
C SER A 104 -9.86 38.97 -1.74
N ARG A 105 -10.93 39.77 -1.79
CA ARG A 105 -11.20 40.76 -2.84
C ARG A 105 -10.43 42.09 -2.66
N GLN A 106 -9.63 42.22 -1.61
CA GLN A 106 -8.82 43.42 -1.40
C GLN A 106 -7.78 43.60 -2.50
N ASP A 107 -7.54 44.85 -2.88
CA ASP A 107 -6.52 45.20 -3.86
C ASP A 107 -5.13 44.91 -3.31
N LYS A 108 -4.47 43.91 -3.91
CA LYS A 108 -3.14 43.43 -3.53
C LYS A 108 -2.03 44.44 -3.84
N THR A 109 -2.32 45.50 -4.61
CA THR A 109 -1.36 46.55 -4.98
C THR A 109 -1.28 47.68 -3.94
N LYS A 110 -2.22 47.74 -2.99
CA LYS A 110 -2.21 48.73 -1.90
C LYS A 110 -1.05 48.50 -0.94
N ASN A 111 -0.70 49.54 -0.19
CA ASN A 111 0.29 49.44 0.87
C ASN A 111 -0.12 48.36 1.89
N LYS A 112 0.86 47.59 2.35
CA LYS A 112 0.63 46.49 3.30
C LYS A 112 -0.05 46.91 4.60
N GLN A 113 0.12 48.17 5.01
CA GLN A 113 -0.49 48.73 6.22
C GLN A 113 -2.00 48.99 6.06
N ASP A 114 -2.48 49.15 4.83
CA ASP A 114 -3.89 49.42 4.53
C ASP A 114 -4.70 48.14 4.30
N LEU A 115 -4.03 46.98 4.29
CA LEU A 115 -4.67 45.68 4.12
C LEU A 115 -5.31 45.25 5.44
N ARG A 116 -6.62 44.98 5.36
CA ARG A 116 -7.37 44.38 6.47
C ARG A 116 -6.97 42.91 6.61
N ILE A 117 -6.77 42.49 7.86
CA ILE A 117 -6.54 41.11 8.28
C ILE A 117 -7.67 40.66 9.22
N LEU A 118 -7.78 39.36 9.50
CA LEU A 118 -8.64 38.91 10.59
C LEU A 118 -8.01 39.30 11.94
N LEU A 119 -8.79 39.99 12.77
CA LEU A 119 -8.40 40.31 14.14
C LEU A 119 -8.54 39.09 15.05
N GLU A 120 -7.97 39.14 16.25
CA GLU A 120 -7.86 37.98 17.15
C GLU A 120 -9.22 37.33 17.47
N ASN A 121 -10.26 38.13 17.68
CA ASN A 121 -11.62 37.64 17.88
C ASN A 121 -12.20 36.93 16.64
N GLU A 122 -11.95 37.46 15.44
CA GLU A 122 -12.35 36.85 14.18
C GLU A 122 -11.57 35.56 13.90
N GLN A 123 -10.28 35.51 14.27
CA GLN A 123 -9.45 34.31 14.18
C GLN A 123 -9.94 33.22 15.13
N LYS A 124 -10.32 33.56 16.37
CA LYS A 124 -10.94 32.62 17.32
C LYS A 124 -12.24 32.06 16.77
N LYS A 125 -13.10 32.91 16.21
CA LYS A 125 -14.35 32.50 15.55
C LYS A 125 -14.09 31.59 14.35
N LEU A 126 -13.08 31.92 13.52
CA LEU A 126 -12.68 31.09 12.40
C LEU A 126 -12.25 29.69 12.87
N ARG A 127 -11.40 29.62 13.90
CA ARG A 127 -10.95 28.35 14.48
C ARG A 127 -12.10 27.49 14.96
N SER A 128 -13.01 28.05 15.77
CA SER A 128 -14.16 27.30 16.28
C SER A 128 -15.06 26.80 15.15
N THR A 129 -15.35 27.65 14.16
CA THR A 129 -16.18 27.27 13.01
C THR A 129 -15.53 26.17 12.17
N ILE A 130 -14.22 26.25 11.92
CA ILE A 130 -13.51 25.21 11.17
C ILE A 130 -13.46 23.90 11.96
N MET A 131 -13.19 23.97 13.28
CA MET A 131 -13.13 22.79 14.14
C MET A 131 -14.46 22.02 14.17
N GLU A 132 -15.58 22.74 14.11
CA GLU A 132 -16.91 22.16 14.07
C GLU A 132 -17.23 21.55 12.69
N ILE A 133 -17.03 22.31 11.61
CA ILE A 133 -17.42 21.89 10.25
C ILE A 133 -16.52 20.77 9.71
N TYR A 134 -15.22 20.83 10.03
CA TYR A 134 -14.21 19.87 9.55
C TYR A 134 -13.80 18.87 10.62
N LYS A 135 -14.61 18.67 11.67
CA LYS A 135 -14.28 17.84 12.84
C LYS A 135 -13.64 16.50 12.45
N ASP A 136 -14.33 15.73 11.61
CA ASP A 136 -13.87 14.40 11.22
C ASP A 136 -12.59 14.44 10.37
N TYR A 137 -12.41 15.48 9.56
CA TYR A 137 -11.19 15.67 8.78
C TYR A 137 -10.01 16.06 9.68
N ILE A 138 -10.24 16.89 10.70
CA ILE A 138 -9.22 17.27 11.68
C ILE A 138 -8.85 16.07 12.55
N GLU A 139 -9.82 15.24 12.94
CA GLU A 139 -9.57 13.99 13.64
C GLU A 139 -8.71 13.04 12.80
N TYR A 140 -9.03 12.89 11.50
CA TYR A 140 -8.20 12.16 10.55
C TYR A 140 -6.78 12.72 10.47
N LEU A 141 -6.61 14.05 10.41
CA LEU A 141 -5.29 14.68 10.37
C LEU A 141 -4.48 14.40 11.64
N HIS A 142 -5.09 14.44 12.82
CA HIS A 142 -4.40 14.12 14.07
C HIS A 142 -4.00 12.65 14.16
N GLN A 143 -4.85 11.74 13.69
CA GLN A 143 -4.54 10.30 13.66
C GLN A 143 -3.41 9.99 12.66
N THR A 144 -3.44 10.63 11.48
CA THR A 144 -2.46 10.40 10.41
C THR A 144 -1.14 11.11 10.68
N TYR A 145 -1.19 12.32 11.24
CA TYR A 145 -0.04 13.18 11.49
C TYR A 145 -0.05 13.74 12.92
N PRO A 146 0.34 12.94 13.94
CA PRO A 146 0.25 13.34 15.35
C PRO A 146 1.03 14.61 15.73
N LYS A 147 2.00 15.03 14.90
CA LYS A 147 2.81 16.25 15.09
C LYS A 147 2.12 17.52 14.55
N TYR A 148 0.93 17.42 13.94
CA TYR A 148 0.19 18.58 13.47
C TYR A 148 -0.31 19.41 14.64
N THR A 149 -0.11 20.72 14.55
CA THR A 149 -0.72 21.66 15.50
C THR A 149 -2.13 22.03 15.02
N GLU A 150 -2.94 22.66 15.88
CA GLU A 150 -4.24 23.21 15.46
C GLU A 150 -4.10 24.18 14.28
N ASP A 151 -3.01 24.96 14.23
CA ASP A 151 -2.68 25.85 13.12
C ASP A 151 -2.43 25.11 11.81
N ASP A 152 -1.79 23.94 11.87
CA ASP A 152 -1.54 23.10 10.70
C ASP A 152 -2.85 22.48 10.19
N CYS A 153 -3.72 22.04 11.10
CA CYS A 153 -5.06 21.54 10.78
C CYS A 153 -5.94 22.65 10.18
N LEU A 154 -5.96 23.84 10.78
CA LEU A 154 -6.64 25.02 10.25
C LEU A 154 -6.15 25.35 8.84
N PHE A 155 -4.83 25.38 8.65
CA PHE A 155 -4.22 25.63 7.33
C PHE A 155 -4.66 24.60 6.28
N SER A 156 -4.68 23.32 6.63
CA SER A 156 -5.14 22.23 5.74
C SER A 156 -6.59 22.42 5.33
N CYS A 157 -7.48 22.75 6.27
CA CYS A 157 -8.90 22.97 5.99
C CYS A 157 -9.11 24.18 5.06
N LEU A 158 -8.46 25.31 5.36
CA LEU A 158 -8.53 26.52 4.52
C LEU A 158 -7.98 26.27 3.10
N SER A 159 -6.93 25.44 2.98
CA SER A 159 -6.36 25.07 1.68
C SER A 159 -7.31 24.20 0.86
N ILE A 160 -7.97 23.20 1.48
CA ILE A 160 -8.95 22.33 0.78
C ILE A 160 -10.22 23.10 0.41
N CYS A 161 -10.57 24.15 1.15
CA CYS A 161 -11.63 25.09 0.75
C CYS A 161 -11.27 25.92 -0.50
N GLY A 162 -10.02 25.85 -0.99
CA GLY A 162 -9.58 26.52 -2.20
C GLY A 162 -9.20 28.00 -2.00
N LEU A 163 -8.89 28.41 -0.77
CA LEU A 163 -8.39 29.76 -0.50
C LEU A 163 -6.93 29.89 -0.97
N ASP A 164 -6.59 31.01 -1.61
CA ASP A 164 -5.22 31.28 -2.04
C ASP A 164 -4.31 31.66 -0.87
N ASP A 165 -2.99 31.45 -1.03
CA ASP A 165 -1.98 31.67 0.02
C ASP A 165 -2.05 33.07 0.63
N PHE A 166 -2.43 34.10 -0.15
CA PHE A 166 -2.59 35.45 0.37
C PHE A 166 -3.81 35.56 1.29
N THR A 167 -4.97 35.07 0.87
CA THR A 167 -6.18 35.06 1.70
C THR A 167 -5.97 34.26 2.98
N ILE A 168 -5.30 33.12 2.90
CA ILE A 168 -4.94 32.32 4.07
C ILE A 168 -4.03 33.12 5.02
N ALA A 169 -3.04 33.86 4.50
CA ALA A 169 -2.20 34.71 5.35
C ALA A 169 -3.03 35.75 6.11
N LEU A 170 -3.99 36.41 5.44
CA LEU A 170 -4.89 37.37 6.09
C LEU A 170 -5.74 36.71 7.19
N CYS A 171 -6.13 35.45 7.01
CA CYS A 171 -6.85 34.67 8.01
C CYS A 171 -6.00 34.38 9.27
N PHE A 172 -4.68 34.27 9.11
CA PHE A 172 -3.73 34.14 10.21
C PHE A 172 -3.27 35.49 10.79
N GLY A 173 -3.94 36.59 10.44
CA GLY A 173 -3.57 37.92 10.94
C GLY A 173 -2.30 38.48 10.30
N ASN A 174 -1.93 38.06 9.09
CA ASN A 174 -0.69 38.47 8.44
C ASN A 174 -0.88 38.88 6.98
N VAL A 175 -0.21 39.95 6.57
CA VAL A 175 -0.24 40.45 5.18
C VAL A 175 0.82 39.79 4.28
N ASN A 176 1.81 39.12 4.86
CA ASN A 176 2.90 38.46 4.13
C ASN A 176 2.58 36.99 3.87
N LYS A 177 2.30 36.65 2.59
CA LYS A 177 2.06 35.25 2.16
C LYS A 177 3.21 34.29 2.44
N GLN A 178 4.43 34.77 2.70
CA GLN A 178 5.57 33.89 3.03
C GLN A 178 5.31 33.04 4.27
N ILE A 179 4.49 33.49 5.22
CA ILE A 179 4.15 32.67 6.39
C ILE A 179 3.46 31.36 5.99
N VAL A 180 2.68 31.40 4.91
CA VAL A 180 1.94 30.25 4.39
C VAL A 180 2.89 29.30 3.67
N ALA A 181 3.80 29.83 2.86
CA ALA A 181 4.85 29.03 2.21
C ALA A 181 5.73 28.31 3.23
N GLN A 182 6.17 29.01 4.29
CA GLN A 182 6.94 28.42 5.38
C GLN A 182 6.15 27.34 6.11
N ARG A 183 4.86 27.58 6.43
CA ARG A 183 4.01 26.57 7.08
C ARG A 183 3.83 25.33 6.20
N ARG A 184 3.57 25.52 4.90
CA ARG A 184 3.47 24.42 3.92
C ARG A 184 4.75 23.59 3.88
N HIS A 185 5.91 24.24 3.92
CA HIS A 185 7.20 23.53 3.99
C HIS A 185 7.36 22.74 5.29
N ARG A 186 7.07 23.33 6.46
CA ARG A 186 7.11 22.63 7.75
C ARG A 186 6.17 21.42 7.78
N ILE A 187 4.96 21.55 7.24
CA ILE A 187 4.00 20.46 7.14
C ILE A 187 4.57 19.31 6.29
N LYS A 188 5.16 19.60 5.13
CA LYS A 188 5.80 18.57 4.29
C LYS A 188 6.89 17.80 5.05
N LEU A 189 7.70 18.49 5.86
CA LEU A 189 8.72 17.84 6.69
C LEU A 189 8.15 16.96 7.80
N LYS A 190 6.94 17.28 8.30
CA LYS A 190 6.23 16.45 9.30
C LYS A 190 5.55 15.24 8.67
N VAL A 191 5.10 15.34 7.43
CA VAL A 191 4.49 14.22 6.69
C VAL A 191 5.54 13.17 6.32
N ALA A 192 6.77 13.60 6.02
CA ALA A 192 7.86 12.71 5.65
C ALA A 192 8.53 11.96 6.83
N ASN A 193 8.21 12.29 8.09
CA ASN A 193 8.87 11.81 9.32
C ASN A 193 7.88 11.29 10.37
#